data_AF-A0A7V8XEU1-F1
#
_entry.id   AF-A0A7V8XEU1-F1
#
_cell.length_a   1.000
_cell.length_b   1.000
_cell.length_c   1.000
_cell.angle_alpha   90.00
_cell.angle_beta   90.00
_cell.angle_gamma   90.00
#
_symmetry.space_group_name_H-M   'P 1'
#
loop_
_entity.id
_entity.type
_entity.pdbx_description
1 polymer ?
#
loop_
_entity_poly.entity_id
_entity_poly.type
_entity_poly.pdbx_seq_one_letter_code
_entity_poly.pdbx_strand_id
1 'polypeptide(L)'
;MRGGLAVAIGALVVAGCGGVEDETQRFAREATESYLAERDGYDLDGVRCTGNPRPWFVEKQTTVVICAARRQVGGCDWYRVQLVPRASRVATEIRLEAKDAGCVLPP
;
A
#
# COMPACT_ATOMS: atom_id res chain seq x y z
N MET A 1 23.74 -43.85 -20.46
CA MET A 1 23.91 -42.55 -21.17
C MET A 1 22.67 -42.29 -22.00
N ARG A 2 22.20 -41.02 -22.02
CA ARG A 2 21.04 -40.45 -22.76
C ARG A 2 19.68 -40.75 -22.08
N GLY A 3 18.92 -39.81 -21.53
CA GLY A 3 18.84 -38.36 -21.75
C GLY A 3 17.50 -38.05 -22.44
N GLY A 4 16.62 -37.28 -21.81
CA GLY A 4 15.33 -36.89 -22.41
C GLY A 4 14.43 -36.11 -21.46
N LEU A 5 14.70 -34.81 -21.35
CA LEU A 5 13.87 -33.78 -20.73
C LEU A 5 12.47 -33.74 -21.36
N ALA A 6 11.41 -33.61 -20.57
CA ALA A 6 10.11 -33.10 -21.05
C ALA A 6 9.58 -32.06 -20.06
N VAL A 7 9.71 -30.81 -20.49
CA VAL A 7 9.24 -29.58 -19.88
C VAL A 7 7.71 -29.56 -19.87
N ALA A 8 7.10 -29.30 -18.71
CA ALA A 8 5.69 -28.92 -18.62
C ALA A 8 5.59 -27.49 -18.08
N ILE A 9 5.03 -26.64 -18.94
CA ILE A 9 4.87 -25.21 -18.83
C ILE A 9 3.85 -24.88 -17.74
N GLY A 10 4.21 -23.95 -16.86
CA GLY A 10 3.33 -23.33 -15.89
C GLY A 10 3.85 -21.94 -15.55
N ALA A 11 3.85 -21.04 -16.54
CA ALA A 11 4.12 -19.63 -16.34
C ALA A 11 2.99 -19.01 -15.50
N LEU A 12 3.09 -19.11 -14.17
CA LEU A 12 2.32 -18.24 -13.30
C LEU A 12 2.94 -16.85 -13.37
N VAL A 13 2.32 -16.02 -14.19
CA VAL A 13 2.48 -14.56 -14.18
C VAL A 13 1.90 -14.07 -12.84
N VAL A 14 2.68 -14.14 -11.76
CA VAL A 14 2.37 -13.38 -10.56
C VAL A 14 2.75 -11.94 -10.88
N ALA A 15 1.72 -11.17 -11.22
CA ALA A 15 1.76 -9.74 -11.38
C ALA A 15 2.45 -9.09 -10.18
N GLY A 16 3.66 -8.62 -10.41
CA GLY A 16 4.42 -7.78 -9.50
C GLY A 16 5.30 -6.88 -10.35
N CYS A 17 4.69 -6.08 -11.23
CA CYS A 17 5.38 -4.98 -11.88
C CYS A 17 5.98 -4.12 -10.75
N GLY A 18 7.29 -4.27 -10.56
CA GLY A 18 8.09 -3.53 -9.59
C GLY A 18 8.18 -2.07 -10.00
N GLY A 19 7.09 -1.33 -9.77
CA GLY A 19 7.23 0.09 -9.49
C GLY A 19 8.06 0.21 -8.22
N VAL A 20 9.20 0.88 -8.31
CA VAL A 20 10.02 1.20 -7.14
C VAL A 20 9.09 1.98 -6.19
N GLU A 21 8.79 1.38 -5.03
CA GLU A 21 8.04 2.06 -3.97
C GLU A 21 8.83 3.34 -3.61
N ASP A 22 8.17 4.50 -3.69
CA ASP A 22 8.76 5.77 -3.26
C ASP A 22 8.81 5.83 -1.72
N GLU A 23 9.73 6.61 -1.16
CA GLU A 23 9.86 6.74 0.30
C GLU A 23 8.56 7.21 0.98
N THR A 24 7.78 8.04 0.30
CA THR A 24 6.45 8.50 0.75
C THR A 24 5.47 7.34 0.86
N GLN A 25 5.48 6.45 -0.13
CA GLN A 25 4.60 5.29 -0.19
C GLN A 25 4.98 4.28 0.89
N ARG A 26 6.28 4.01 1.06
CA ARG A 26 6.81 3.17 2.14
C ARG A 26 6.43 3.72 3.52
N PHE A 27 6.64 5.02 3.75
CA PHE A 27 6.30 5.65 5.02
C PHE A 27 4.80 5.58 5.34
N ALA A 28 3.94 5.84 4.35
CA ALA A 28 2.50 5.72 4.50
C ALA A 28 2.06 4.27 4.79
N ARG A 29 2.70 3.28 4.15
CA ARG A 29 2.47 1.85 4.41
C ARG A 29 2.83 1.48 5.84
N GLU A 30 4.05 1.77 6.28
CA GLU A 30 4.53 1.44 7.64
C GLU A 30 3.70 2.13 8.73
N ALA A 31 3.29 3.38 8.51
CA ALA A 31 2.40 4.08 9.42
C ALA A 31 1.01 3.43 9.50
N THR A 32 0.48 2.94 8.37
CA THR A 32 -0.81 2.23 8.32
C THR A 32 -0.71 0.85 8.96
N GLU A 33 0.35 0.09 8.70
CA GLU A 33 0.62 -1.18 9.36
C GLU A 33 0.70 -1.01 10.88
N SER A 34 1.43 0.01 11.35
CA SER A 34 1.53 0.33 12.80
C SER A 34 0.15 0.69 13.39
N TYR A 35 -0.64 1.50 12.68
CA TYR A 35 -1.99 1.86 13.10
C TYR A 35 -2.94 0.66 13.14
N LEU A 36 -2.80 -0.27 12.20
CA LEU A 36 -3.62 -1.48 12.14
C LEU A 36 -3.14 -2.59 13.07
N ALA A 37 -1.87 -2.59 13.50
CA ALA A 37 -1.36 -3.57 14.46
C ALA A 37 -2.10 -3.51 15.82
N GLU A 38 -2.61 -2.35 16.18
CA GLU A 38 -3.46 -2.15 17.38
C GLU A 38 -4.94 -2.55 17.14
N ARG A 39 -5.29 -3.02 15.94
CA ARG A 39 -6.66 -3.32 15.51
C ARG A 39 -6.74 -4.74 14.95
N ASP A 40 -7.51 -5.59 15.60
CA ASP A 40 -7.73 -6.95 15.11
C ASP A 40 -8.46 -6.96 13.76
N GLY A 41 -8.23 -8.02 12.97
CA GLY A 41 -9.00 -8.31 11.75
C GLY A 41 -8.34 -7.89 10.44
N TYR A 42 -7.10 -7.41 10.46
CA TYR A 42 -6.32 -7.09 9.26
C TYR A 42 -5.12 -8.02 9.06
N ASP A 43 -4.73 -8.18 7.80
CA ASP A 43 -3.48 -8.80 7.36
C ASP A 43 -2.47 -7.67 7.11
N LEU A 44 -1.50 -7.52 8.01
CA LEU A 44 -0.54 -6.40 7.98
C LEU A 44 0.40 -6.48 6.76
N ASP A 45 0.73 -7.69 6.29
CA ASP A 45 1.53 -7.88 5.07
C ASP A 45 0.71 -7.54 3.80
N GLY A 46 -0.61 -7.45 3.94
CA GLY A 46 -1.57 -7.15 2.88
C GLY A 46 -1.87 -5.66 2.68
N VAL A 47 -1.08 -4.74 3.26
CA VAL A 47 -1.25 -3.30 3.09
C VAL A 47 -0.56 -2.83 1.80
N ARG A 48 -1.30 -2.15 0.94
CA ARG A 48 -0.80 -1.55 -0.31
C ARG A 48 -1.23 -0.09 -0.37
N CYS A 49 -0.35 0.80 -0.81
CA CYS A 49 -0.66 2.23 -0.89
C CYS A 49 -0.50 2.75 -2.32
N THR A 50 -1.26 3.79 -2.67
CA THR A 50 -1.12 4.51 -3.94
C THR A 50 0.26 5.15 -4.01
N GLY A 51 0.75 5.38 -5.23
CA GLY A 51 1.92 6.22 -5.43
C GLY A 51 1.67 7.65 -4.93
N ASN A 52 2.74 8.39 -4.65
CA ASN A 52 2.63 9.80 -4.35
C ASN A 52 2.13 10.54 -5.61
N PRO A 53 0.96 11.19 -5.60
CA PRO A 53 0.57 12.06 -6.71
C PRO A 53 1.59 13.20 -6.76
N ARG A 54 2.48 13.19 -7.76
CA ARG A 54 3.66 14.06 -7.82
C ARG A 54 3.36 15.47 -7.33
N PRO A 55 4.19 16.07 -6.46
CA PRO A 55 3.96 17.37 -5.86
C PRO A 55 4.18 18.45 -6.90
N TRP A 56 3.18 18.76 -7.71
CA TRP A 56 3.23 19.94 -8.56
C TRP A 56 3.04 21.18 -7.66
N PHE A 57 4.15 21.65 -7.11
CA PHE A 57 4.40 23.06 -6.75
C PHE A 57 3.52 23.71 -5.67
N VAL A 58 3.50 23.20 -4.42
CA VAL A 58 3.30 24.09 -3.26
C VAL A 58 3.99 23.53 -2.00
N GLU A 59 4.97 24.24 -1.44
CA GLU A 59 5.75 23.92 -0.22
C GLU A 59 4.92 23.71 1.08
N LYS A 60 3.59 23.75 1.02
CA LYS A 60 2.70 23.73 2.20
C LYS A 60 1.55 22.73 2.15
N GLN A 61 1.46 21.85 1.15
CA GLN A 61 0.35 20.89 1.13
C GLN A 61 0.68 19.57 1.84
N THR A 62 -0.27 19.14 2.66
CA THR A 62 -0.36 17.80 3.22
C THR A 62 -0.33 16.77 2.09
N THR A 63 0.64 15.88 2.08
CA THR A 63 0.66 14.77 1.12
C THR A 63 -0.44 13.77 1.51
N VAL A 64 -1.27 13.40 0.55
CA VAL A 64 -2.36 12.43 0.77
C VAL A 64 -2.04 11.15 0.01
N VAL A 65 -2.07 10.03 0.73
CA VAL A 65 -1.90 8.68 0.19
C VAL A 65 -3.11 7.86 0.57
N ILE A 66 -3.61 7.00 -0.33
CA ILE A 66 -4.65 6.03 -0.01
C ILE A 66 -4.00 4.66 0.15
N CYS A 67 -4.25 4.00 1.27
CA CYS A 67 -3.78 2.65 1.56
C CYS A 67 -4.96 1.67 1.64
N ALA A 68 -4.94 0.63 0.81
CA ALA A 68 -5.84 -0.51 0.93
C ALA A 68 -5.24 -1.52 1.91
N ALA A 69 -6.00 -1.87 2.95
CA ALA A 69 -5.63 -2.87 3.94
C ALA A 69 -6.51 -4.11 3.80
N ARG A 70 -5.88 -5.27 3.59
CA ARG A 70 -6.59 -6.54 3.49
C ARG A 70 -7.17 -6.94 4.84
N ARG A 71 -8.44 -7.31 4.85
CA ARG A 71 -9.12 -7.88 6.01
C ARG A 71 -8.86 -9.39 6.07
N GLN A 72 -8.74 -9.96 7.27
CA GLN A 72 -8.58 -11.40 7.46
C GLN A 72 -9.78 -12.21 6.93
N VAL A 73 -10.97 -11.61 6.97
CA VAL A 73 -12.21 -12.21 6.45
C VAL A 73 -12.38 -12.03 4.93
N GLY A 74 -11.39 -11.46 4.25
CA GLY A 74 -11.44 -11.10 2.84
C GLY A 74 -11.93 -9.67 2.59
N GLY A 75 -11.62 -9.15 1.39
CA GLY A 75 -11.84 -7.75 1.03
C GLY A 75 -10.73 -6.82 1.51
N CYS A 76 -10.85 -5.53 1.15
CA CYS A 76 -9.94 -4.49 1.60
C CYS A 76 -10.69 -3.22 2.01
N ASP A 77 -10.30 -2.66 3.14
CA ASP A 77 -10.73 -1.33 3.56
C ASP A 77 -9.71 -0.29 3.09
N TRP A 78 -10.19 0.88 2.69
CA TRP A 78 -9.34 1.98 2.26
C TRP A 78 -9.15 2.97 3.40
N TYR A 79 -7.89 3.33 3.63
CA TYR A 79 -7.47 4.31 4.60
C TYR A 79 -6.86 5.50 3.89
N ARG A 80 -7.31 6.70 4.25
CA ARG A 80 -6.68 7.95 3.88
C ARG A 80 -5.56 8.24 4.87
N VAL A 81 -4.34 8.36 4.36
CA VAL A 81 -3.13 8.71 5.11
C VAL A 81 -2.70 10.11 4.70
N GLN A 82 -2.70 11.02 5.66
CA GLN A 82 -2.25 12.40 5.50
C GLN A 82 -0.90 12.59 6.18
N LEU A 83 0.09 13.01 5.39
CA LEU A 83 1.42 13.37 5.87
C LEU A 83 1.45 14.89 6.07
N VAL A 84 1.37 15.33 7.33
CA VAL A 84 1.29 16.74 7.70
C VAL A 84 2.66 17.22 8.16
N PRO A 85 3.33 18.13 7.43
CA PRO A 85 4.56 18.75 7.90
C PRO A 85 4.31 19.57 9.17
N ARG A 86 5.09 19.33 10.22
CA ARG A 86 5.02 20.00 11.52
C ARG A 86 6.41 20.46 11.94
N ALA A 87 6.76 21.70 11.63
CA ALA A 87 8.05 22.34 11.96
C ALA A 87 9.28 21.49 11.58
N SER A 88 9.70 20.56 12.43
CA SER A 88 10.86 19.67 12.26
C SER A 88 10.51 18.18 12.04
N ARG A 89 9.23 17.81 12.00
CA ARG A 89 8.78 16.42 11.82
C ARG A 89 7.59 16.31 10.87
N VAL A 90 7.34 15.11 10.36
CA VAL A 90 6.11 14.77 9.63
C VAL A 90 5.20 14.01 10.59
N ALA A 91 3.96 14.50 10.76
CA ALA A 91 2.92 13.78 11.50
C ALA A 91 2.03 13.01 10.52
N THR A 92 1.52 11.86 10.94
CA THR A 92 0.57 11.04 10.17
C THR A 92 -0.82 11.16 10.75
N GLU A 93 -1.81 11.47 9.92
CA GLU A 93 -3.22 11.34 10.25
C GLU A 93 -3.84 10.25 9.38
N ILE A 94 -4.36 9.19 10.02
CA ILE A 94 -4.92 8.03 9.34
C ILE A 94 -6.41 7.96 9.64
N ARG A 95 -7.24 7.86 8.60
CA ARG A 95 -8.69 7.74 8.71
C ARG A 95 -9.21 6.66 7.78
N LEU A 96 -10.21 5.91 8.23
CA LEU A 96 -10.96 5.01 7.37
C LEU A 96 -11.74 5.85 6.35
N GLU A 97 -11.46 5.65 5.07
CA GLU A 97 -12.10 6.36 3.96
C GLU A 97 -13.31 5.56 3.45
N ALA A 98 -13.12 4.26 3.19
CA ALA A 98 -14.16 3.38 2.68
C ALA A 98 -13.97 1.95 3.18
N LYS A 99 -15.08 1.26 3.48
CA LYS A 99 -15.07 -0.17 3.83
C LYS A 99 -15.31 -1.02 2.60
N ASP A 100 -14.63 -2.16 2.53
CA ASP A 100 -14.76 -3.15 1.46
C ASP A 100 -14.71 -2.55 0.03
N ALA A 101 -13.83 -1.57 -0.17
CA ALA A 101 -13.68 -0.83 -1.43
C ALA A 101 -12.85 -1.59 -2.48
N GLY A 102 -12.48 -2.84 -2.17
CA GLY A 102 -11.63 -3.68 -3.02
C GLY A 102 -10.14 -3.41 -2.86
N CYS A 103 -9.30 -4.35 -3.28
CA CYS A 103 -7.85 -4.27 -3.08
C CYS A 103 -7.09 -3.62 -4.24
N VAL A 104 -7.81 -3.19 -5.29
CA VAL A 104 -7.23 -2.51 -6.44
C VAL A 104 -7.28 -1.01 -6.18
N LEU A 105 -6.12 -0.38 -6.09
CA LEU A 105 -6.00 1.05 -5.89
C LEU A 105 -5.93 1.78 -7.25
N PRO A 106 -6.44 3.02 -7.33
CA PRO A 106 -6.20 3.86 -8.49
C PRO A 106 -4.69 4.13 -8.66
N PRO A 107 -4.22 4.29 -9.90
CA PRO A 107 -2.83 4.61 -10.19
C PRO A 107 -2.41 5.99 -9.67
#